data_AF-A0A9D4YZZ0-F1
#
_entry.id   AF-A0A9D4YZZ0-F1
#
_cell.length_a   1.000
_cell.length_b   1.000
_cell.length_c   1.000
_cell.angle_alpha   90.00
_cell.angle_beta   90.00
_cell.angle_gamma   90.00
#
_symmetry.space_group_name_H-M   'P 1'
#
loop_
_entity.id
_entity.type
_entity.pdbx_description
1 polymer ?
#
loop_
_entity_poly.entity_id
_entity_poly.type
_entity_poly.pdbx_seq_one_letter_code
_entity_poly.pdbx_strand_id
1 'polypeptide(L)'
;MLSSALTSWRLAAGRASLVMHQSVRSERRALRSAAVTAAAVPQDPSSQPLPPHWNGRPSKSAAKLDAKQFQDISRKLARLSDKQLARLEPLVGEEVVEAVALAASISHRNQGRQRQEGLVAKMLRESETDATELQAAIESVKWGQGNIANPAAEQRVQLWMEALLAGDAAAVTQVFAVAQSNGKDLQQMRQLLRQAQQPPAAQAAASAPPGSEESSSSDVEGAGAAAGGAITGSAPRPSAKAASARKQLRKLLQPLAQQSLEDVAADDS
;
A
#
# COMPACT_ATOMS: atom_id res chain seq x y z
N MET A 1 56.59 4.35 54.45
CA MET A 1 55.44 5.28 54.52
C MET A 1 54.22 4.58 53.94
N LEU A 2 53.14 4.49 54.73
CA LEU A 2 51.73 4.21 54.39
C LEU A 2 51.43 2.80 53.84
N SER A 3 51.07 1.85 54.72
CA SER A 3 49.68 1.47 55.14
C SER A 3 48.96 0.61 54.09
N SER A 4 48.83 -0.71 54.36
CA SER A 4 47.57 -1.39 54.78
C SER A 4 46.56 -1.57 53.64
N ALA A 5 45.86 -2.69 53.41
CA ALA A 5 45.74 -3.97 54.09
C ALA A 5 44.74 -4.83 53.27
N LEU A 6 44.86 -6.16 53.39
CA LEU A 6 43.80 -7.19 53.28
C LEU A 6 43.18 -7.49 51.89
N THR A 7 43.47 -8.66 51.31
CA THR A 7 42.78 -9.97 51.51
C THR A 7 41.65 -10.16 50.50
N SER A 8 41.91 -10.96 49.45
CA SER A 8 40.85 -11.60 48.66
C SER A 8 41.17 -13.08 48.52
N TRP A 9 40.53 -13.88 49.38
CA TRP A 9 40.55 -15.34 49.35
C TRP A 9 39.62 -15.88 48.27
N ARG A 10 40.01 -17.06 47.78
CA ARG A 10 39.39 -17.90 46.76
C ARG A 10 38.10 -18.60 47.24
N LEU A 11 37.26 -18.93 46.25
CA LEU A 11 36.37 -20.10 46.10
C LEU A 11 35.67 -20.68 47.35
N ALA A 12 34.33 -20.77 47.30
CA ALA A 12 33.61 -22.06 47.25
C ALA A 12 32.08 -21.90 47.52
N ALA A 13 31.32 -22.79 46.89
CA ALA A 13 30.03 -23.33 47.34
C ALA A 13 28.80 -22.41 47.41
N GLY A 14 27.84 -22.67 46.52
CA GLY A 14 26.48 -22.12 46.58
C GLY A 14 25.46 -23.01 45.88
N ARG A 15 25.33 -24.28 46.30
CA ARG A 15 24.12 -25.10 46.07
C ARG A 15 23.38 -25.23 47.41
N ALA A 16 22.05 -25.21 47.32
CA ALA A 16 21.07 -25.54 48.36
C ALA A 16 20.75 -24.47 49.42
N SER A 17 19.72 -23.64 49.13
CA SER A 17 18.60 -23.38 50.05
C SER A 17 17.71 -22.26 49.52
N LEU A 18 16.65 -22.62 48.78
CA LEU A 18 15.45 -21.78 48.71
C LEU A 18 14.22 -22.58 48.27
N VAL A 19 14.00 -23.73 48.92
CA VAL A 19 12.71 -24.45 48.90
C VAL A 19 12.26 -24.55 50.34
N MET A 20 11.65 -23.48 50.87
CA MET A 20 10.84 -23.48 52.09
C MET A 20 10.36 -22.05 52.38
N HIS A 21 9.42 -21.52 51.58
CA HIS A 21 8.48 -20.47 52.05
C HIS A 21 7.31 -20.16 51.08
N GLN A 22 6.90 -21.11 50.22
CA GLN A 22 5.77 -20.94 49.29
C GLN A 22 4.47 -21.65 49.71
N SER A 23 4.32 -22.08 50.98
CA SER A 23 3.22 -22.96 51.37
C SER A 23 2.16 -22.39 52.32
N VAL A 24 2.08 -21.06 52.53
CA VAL A 24 1.09 -20.48 53.49
C VAL A 24 0.23 -19.34 52.90
N ARG A 25 0.33 -19.04 51.60
CA ARG A 25 -0.52 -18.04 50.93
C ARG A 25 -1.64 -18.61 50.06
N SER A 26 -1.63 -19.92 49.77
CA SER A 26 -2.64 -20.58 48.93
C SER A 26 -3.98 -20.83 49.64
N GLU A 27 -3.98 -20.99 50.96
CA GLU A 27 -5.20 -21.42 51.68
C GLU A 27 -6.18 -20.29 52.01
N ARG A 28 -5.71 -19.03 52.10
CA ARG A 28 -6.60 -17.88 52.34
C ARG A 28 -7.36 -17.40 51.11
N ARG A 29 -6.97 -17.83 49.90
CA ARG A 29 -7.65 -17.47 48.64
C ARG A 29 -8.86 -18.35 48.37
N ALA A 30 -8.84 -19.62 48.79
CA ALA A 30 -9.94 -20.56 48.59
C ALA A 30 -11.18 -20.25 49.46
N LEU A 31 -10.99 -19.65 50.63
CA LEU A 31 -12.10 -19.36 51.56
C LEU A 31 -12.88 -18.07 51.22
N ARG A 32 -12.32 -17.15 50.40
CA ARG A 32 -13.06 -15.98 49.90
C ARG A 32 -13.87 -16.27 48.65
N SER A 33 -13.48 -17.26 47.84
CA SER A 33 -14.23 -17.68 46.66
C SER A 33 -15.52 -18.46 46.97
N ALA A 34 -15.60 -19.10 48.15
CA ALA A 34 -16.81 -19.84 48.55
C ALA A 34 -17.90 -18.94 49.20
N ALA A 35 -17.52 -17.80 49.79
CA ALA A 35 -18.46 -16.94 50.50
C ALA A 35 -19.22 -15.94 49.60
N VAL A 36 -18.74 -15.68 48.38
CA VAL A 36 -19.38 -14.74 47.43
C VAL A 36 -20.54 -15.39 46.64
N THR A 37 -20.73 -16.72 46.75
CA THR A 37 -21.79 -17.43 46.03
C THR A 37 -23.11 -17.52 46.82
N ALA A 38 -23.14 -17.14 48.10
CA ALA A 38 -24.34 -17.28 48.94
C ALA A 38 -25.23 -16.03 49.05
N ALA A 39 -24.82 -14.89 48.48
CA ALA A 39 -25.61 -13.66 48.47
C ALA A 39 -26.31 -13.47 47.12
N ALA A 40 -27.25 -14.36 46.81
CA ALA A 40 -28.16 -14.21 45.68
C ALA A 40 -29.14 -13.06 45.97
N VAL A 41 -28.74 -11.85 45.58
CA VAL A 41 -29.64 -10.70 45.48
C VAL A 41 -30.66 -11.02 44.37
N PRO A 42 -31.99 -10.90 44.61
CA PRO A 42 -32.98 -11.09 43.56
C PRO A 42 -32.76 -10.04 42.47
N GLN A 43 -32.35 -10.48 41.28
CA GLN A 43 -32.16 -9.60 40.14
C GLN A 43 -33.53 -9.30 39.53
N ASP A 44 -33.94 -8.04 39.60
CA ASP A 44 -35.04 -7.50 38.81
C ASP A 44 -34.70 -7.66 37.32
N PRO A 45 -35.51 -8.38 36.50
CA PRO A 45 -35.22 -8.62 35.08
C PRO A 45 -35.19 -7.33 34.23
N SER A 46 -35.60 -6.19 34.82
CA SER A 46 -35.61 -4.88 34.19
C SER A 46 -34.28 -4.12 34.32
N SER A 47 -33.32 -4.65 35.08
CA SER A 47 -32.03 -4.00 35.35
C SER A 47 -30.89 -4.61 34.54
N GLN A 48 -31.05 -4.73 33.22
CA GLN A 48 -29.88 -4.89 32.37
C GLN A 48 -29.15 -3.54 32.32
N PRO A 49 -27.89 -3.44 32.78
CA PRO A 49 -27.10 -2.26 32.48
C PRO A 49 -26.96 -2.19 30.97
N LEU A 50 -27.66 -1.25 30.35
CA LEU A 50 -27.58 -1.01 28.91
C LEU A 50 -26.09 -0.97 28.54
N PRO A 51 -25.66 -1.70 27.49
CA PRO A 51 -24.27 -1.65 27.04
C PRO A 51 -23.90 -0.18 26.85
N PRO A 52 -22.68 0.24 27.24
CA PRO A 52 -22.25 1.61 27.01
C PRO A 52 -22.52 1.90 25.53
N HIS A 53 -23.39 2.86 25.25
CA HIS A 53 -23.60 3.32 23.89
C HIS A 53 -22.29 4.01 23.52
N TRP A 54 -21.41 3.27 22.84
CA TRP A 54 -20.37 3.88 22.04
C TRP A 54 -21.14 4.59 20.94
N ASN A 55 -21.69 5.76 21.27
CA ASN A 55 -22.07 6.79 20.33
C ASN A 55 -20.93 6.78 19.31
N GLY A 56 -21.20 6.40 18.04
CA GLY A 56 -20.20 6.09 17.00
C GLY A 56 -19.29 7.27 16.61
N ARG A 57 -18.80 7.97 17.61
CA ARG A 57 -17.98 9.15 17.62
C ARG A 57 -16.55 8.64 17.61
N PRO A 58 -15.76 9.04 16.61
CA PRO A 58 -14.38 8.61 16.50
C PRO A 58 -13.63 8.92 17.79
N SER A 59 -12.72 8.02 18.17
CA SER A 59 -11.87 8.21 19.34
C SER A 59 -11.10 9.53 19.23
N LYS A 60 -10.77 10.16 20.37
CA LYS A 60 -10.01 11.41 20.39
C LYS A 60 -8.66 11.31 19.65
N SER A 61 -8.10 10.10 19.54
CA SER A 61 -6.89 9.83 18.77
C SER A 61 -7.16 9.77 17.26
N ALA A 62 -8.22 9.10 16.81
CA ALA A 62 -8.60 9.03 15.40
C ALA A 62 -8.87 10.42 14.81
N ALA A 63 -9.68 11.24 15.47
CA ALA A 63 -9.98 12.60 15.01
C ALA A 63 -8.74 13.49 14.86
N LYS A 64 -7.71 13.28 15.69
CA LYS A 64 -6.42 13.99 15.59
C LYS A 64 -5.58 13.50 14.42
N LEU A 65 -5.62 12.20 14.12
CA LEU A 65 -4.91 11.62 12.99
C LEU A 65 -5.53 12.11 11.68
N ASP A 66 -6.85 12.09 11.55
CA ASP A 66 -7.57 12.56 10.36
C ASP A 66 -7.26 14.05 10.09
N ALA A 67 -7.34 14.89 11.12
CA ALA A 67 -7.00 16.30 10.99
C ALA A 67 -5.55 16.51 10.51
N LYS A 68 -4.61 15.69 11.00
CA LYS A 68 -3.22 15.75 10.55
C LYS A 68 -3.06 15.28 9.10
N GLN A 69 -3.78 14.24 8.69
CA GLN A 69 -3.77 13.74 7.32
C GLN A 69 -4.24 14.80 6.33
N PHE A 70 -5.39 15.44 6.58
CA PHE A 70 -5.88 16.52 5.72
C PHE A 70 -4.95 17.74 5.70
N GLN A 71 -4.30 18.07 6.82
CA GLN A 71 -3.28 19.12 6.86
C GLN A 71 -2.01 18.76 6.07
N ASP A 72 -1.61 17.49 6.03
CA ASP A 72 -0.52 17.02 5.19
C ASP A 72 -0.92 17.06 3.70
N ILE A 73 -2.16 16.70 3.38
CA ILE A 73 -2.73 16.78 2.02
C ILE A 73 -2.76 18.23 1.52
N SER A 74 -3.26 19.19 2.30
CA SER A 74 -3.32 20.59 1.90
C SER A 74 -1.94 21.18 1.59
N ARG A 75 -0.92 20.80 2.38
CA ARG A 75 0.48 21.15 2.13
C ARG A 75 1.05 20.52 0.86
N LYS A 76 0.63 19.30 0.51
CA LYS A 76 1.02 18.65 -0.75
C LYS A 76 0.38 19.36 -1.94
N LEU A 77 -0.92 19.70 -1.84
CA LEU A 77 -1.66 20.44 -2.88
C LEU A 77 -1.01 21.80 -3.18
N ALA A 78 -0.66 22.57 -2.16
CA ALA A 78 -0.01 23.88 -2.32
C ALA A 78 1.44 23.83 -2.88
N ARG A 79 1.95 22.64 -3.23
CA ARG A 79 3.25 22.44 -3.91
C ARG A 79 3.10 21.94 -5.35
N LEU A 80 1.87 21.65 -5.79
CA LEU A 80 1.60 21.25 -7.17
C LEU A 80 1.64 22.47 -8.09
N SER A 81 1.88 22.24 -9.38
CA SER A 81 1.77 23.29 -10.40
C SER A 81 0.30 23.56 -10.77
N ASP A 82 0.01 24.73 -11.33
CA ASP A 82 -1.36 25.11 -11.72
C ASP A 82 -2.00 24.09 -12.69
N LYS A 83 -1.21 23.55 -13.63
CA LYS A 83 -1.65 22.48 -14.55
C LYS A 83 -2.02 21.18 -13.83
N GLN A 84 -1.37 20.90 -12.70
CA GLN A 84 -1.64 19.73 -11.87
C GLN A 84 -2.87 19.97 -10.98
N LEU A 85 -3.06 21.19 -10.48
CA LEU A 85 -4.25 21.57 -9.71
C LEU A 85 -5.51 21.59 -10.56
N ALA A 86 -5.46 22.15 -11.77
CA ALA A 86 -6.57 22.12 -12.73
C ALA A 86 -7.02 20.69 -13.08
N ARG A 87 -6.10 19.72 -13.00
CA ARG A 87 -6.50 18.32 -13.11
C ARG A 87 -7.32 17.91 -11.92
N LEU A 88 -6.91 18.20 -10.68
CA LEU A 88 -7.63 17.75 -9.48
C LEU A 88 -8.99 18.44 -9.25
N GLU A 89 -9.30 19.53 -9.98
CA GLU A 89 -10.53 20.31 -9.85
C GLU A 89 -11.83 19.49 -9.77
N PRO A 90 -12.08 18.45 -10.61
CA PRO A 90 -13.33 17.69 -10.55
C PRO A 90 -13.48 16.86 -9.27
N LEU A 91 -12.38 16.53 -8.58
CA LEU A 91 -12.42 15.77 -7.33
C LEU A 91 -12.56 16.66 -6.11
N VAL A 92 -11.91 17.82 -6.12
CA VAL A 92 -11.77 18.66 -4.93
C VAL A 92 -12.72 19.87 -4.94
N GLY A 93 -13.26 20.22 -6.11
CA GLY A 93 -14.11 21.38 -6.33
C GLY A 93 -13.31 22.66 -6.59
N GLU A 94 -13.95 23.59 -7.29
CA GLU A 94 -13.37 24.88 -7.70
C GLU A 94 -12.92 25.73 -6.51
N GLU A 95 -13.75 25.83 -5.46
CA GLU A 95 -13.45 26.64 -4.26
C GLU A 95 -12.15 26.19 -3.57
N VAL A 96 -11.89 24.89 -3.51
CA VAL A 96 -10.68 24.36 -2.88
C VAL A 96 -9.47 24.64 -3.77
N VAL A 97 -9.61 24.53 -5.09
CA VAL A 97 -8.53 24.85 -6.04
C VAL A 97 -8.14 26.32 -5.94
N GLU A 98 -9.10 27.25 -5.87
CA GLU A 98 -8.84 28.67 -5.64
C GLU A 98 -8.11 28.91 -4.31
N ALA A 99 -8.59 28.30 -3.23
CA ALA A 99 -7.99 28.42 -1.91
C ALA A 99 -6.55 27.88 -1.89
N VAL A 100 -6.26 26.81 -2.63
CA VAL A 100 -4.92 26.25 -2.80
C VAL A 100 -4.03 27.15 -3.65
N ALA A 101 -4.55 27.72 -4.75
CA ALA A 101 -3.81 28.66 -5.59
C ALA A 101 -3.39 29.90 -4.79
N LEU A 102 -4.28 30.42 -3.95
CA LEU A 102 -3.96 31.46 -2.98
C LEU A 102 -2.84 31.01 -2.03
N ALA A 103 -2.92 29.80 -1.46
CA ALA A 103 -1.87 29.27 -0.59
C ALA A 103 -0.51 29.11 -1.30
N ALA A 104 -0.52 28.75 -2.59
CA ALA A 104 0.68 28.59 -3.40
C ALA A 104 1.34 29.93 -3.76
N SER A 105 0.56 31.00 -3.94
CA SER A 105 1.09 32.34 -4.21
C SER A 105 1.80 32.97 -3.00
N ILE A 106 1.42 32.58 -1.79
CA ILE A 106 2.03 33.10 -0.55
C ILE A 106 3.37 32.39 -0.29
N SER A 107 4.40 33.17 0.06
CA SER A 107 5.71 32.62 0.44
C SER A 107 5.63 31.58 1.55
N HIS A 108 6.41 30.50 1.41
CA HIS A 108 6.43 29.35 2.33
C HIS A 108 6.74 29.68 3.79
N ARG A 109 7.41 30.82 4.08
CA ARG A 109 7.76 31.24 5.45
C ARG A 109 6.67 32.07 6.13
N ASN A 110 5.64 32.45 5.40
CA ASN A 110 4.60 33.34 5.91
C ASN A 110 3.54 32.54 6.69
N GLN A 111 3.16 33.04 7.86
CA GLN A 111 2.05 32.48 8.65
C GLN A 111 0.73 32.50 7.87
N GLY A 112 0.54 33.48 6.98
CA GLY A 112 -0.64 33.55 6.10
C GLY A 112 -0.82 32.28 5.25
N ARG A 113 0.28 31.69 4.78
CA ARG A 113 0.22 30.41 4.05
C ARG A 113 -0.27 29.28 4.93
N GLN A 114 0.26 29.16 6.14
CA GLN A 114 -0.15 28.11 7.08
C GLN A 114 -1.63 28.21 7.45
N ARG A 115 -2.16 29.43 7.59
CA ARG A 115 -3.60 29.66 7.81
C ARG A 115 -4.42 29.23 6.60
N GLN A 116 -3.98 29.57 5.39
CA GLN A 116 -4.66 29.17 4.16
C GLN A 116 -4.63 27.65 3.95
N GLU A 117 -3.50 27.00 4.17
CA GLU A 117 -3.39 25.53 4.16
C GLU A 117 -4.31 24.87 5.19
N GLY A 118 -4.52 25.51 6.35
CA GLY A 118 -5.48 25.07 7.37
C GLY A 118 -6.94 25.23 6.94
N LEU A 119 -7.27 26.32 6.25
CA LEU A 119 -8.60 26.51 5.63
C LEU A 119 -8.88 25.43 4.60
N VAL A 120 -7.94 25.18 3.69
CA VAL A 120 -8.02 24.09 2.70
C VAL A 120 -8.22 22.74 3.39
N ALA A 121 -7.44 22.44 4.44
CA ALA A 121 -7.59 21.18 5.18
C ALA A 121 -8.98 21.03 5.83
N LYS A 122 -9.58 22.14 6.29
CA LYS A 122 -10.95 22.16 6.80
C LYS A 122 -11.95 21.87 5.67
N MET A 123 -11.83 22.54 4.53
CA MET A 123 -12.72 22.33 3.37
C MET A 123 -12.67 20.89 2.87
N LEU A 124 -11.47 20.30 2.77
CA LEU A 124 -11.30 18.89 2.38
C LEU A 124 -11.98 17.92 3.35
N ARG A 125 -11.97 18.22 4.64
CA ARG A 125 -12.61 17.39 5.67
C ARG A 125 -14.13 17.53 5.67
N GLU A 126 -14.65 18.66 5.22
CA GLU A 126 -16.08 18.92 5.06
C GLU A 126 -16.61 18.35 3.73
N SER A 127 -15.73 18.17 2.74
CA SER A 127 -16.06 17.43 1.52
C SER A 127 -16.24 15.94 1.81
N GLU A 128 -17.11 15.28 1.04
CA GLU A 128 -17.34 13.83 1.12
C GLU A 128 -16.16 12.99 0.56
N THR A 129 -15.05 13.63 0.21
CA THR A 129 -13.91 12.98 -0.45
C THR A 129 -12.97 12.33 0.56
N ASP A 130 -12.65 11.06 0.32
CA ASP A 130 -11.76 10.30 1.19
C ASP A 130 -10.29 10.77 1.10
N ALA A 131 -9.63 10.84 2.26
CA ALA A 131 -8.24 11.27 2.38
C ALA A 131 -7.26 10.37 1.60
N THR A 132 -7.54 9.07 1.54
CA THR A 132 -6.77 8.07 0.79
C THR A 132 -6.87 8.28 -0.72
N GLU A 133 -8.07 8.57 -1.21
CA GLU A 133 -8.33 8.85 -2.62
C GLU A 133 -7.63 10.14 -3.07
N LEU A 134 -7.72 11.20 -2.26
CA LEU A 134 -7.01 12.45 -2.51
C LEU A 134 -5.50 12.24 -2.57
N GLN A 135 -4.93 11.42 -1.69
CA GLN A 135 -3.50 11.12 -1.72
C GLN A 135 -3.09 10.39 -3.00
N ALA A 136 -3.86 9.38 -3.42
CA ALA A 136 -3.62 8.64 -4.65
C ALA A 136 -3.72 9.57 -5.88
N ALA A 137 -4.73 10.45 -5.92
CA ALA A 137 -4.92 11.42 -6.97
C ALA A 137 -3.73 12.40 -7.07
N ILE A 138 -3.28 12.96 -5.94
CA ILE A 138 -2.10 13.84 -5.88
C ILE A 138 -0.85 13.13 -6.39
N GLU A 139 -0.64 11.88 -6.00
CA GLU A 139 0.52 11.10 -6.45
C GLU A 139 0.47 10.84 -7.96
N SER A 140 -0.68 10.42 -8.50
CA SER A 140 -0.84 10.18 -9.94
C SER A 140 -0.47 11.41 -10.78
N VAL A 141 -0.95 12.58 -10.35
CA VAL A 141 -0.71 13.87 -11.00
C VAL A 141 0.74 14.33 -10.85
N LYS A 142 1.36 14.07 -9.69
CA LYS A 142 2.78 14.38 -9.45
C LYS A 142 3.71 13.59 -10.34
N TRP A 143 3.42 12.30 -10.58
CA TRP A 143 4.23 11.42 -11.42
C TRP A 143 3.94 11.53 -12.92
N GLY A 144 3.07 12.46 -13.33
CA GLY A 144 2.80 12.74 -14.74
C GLY A 144 2.05 11.61 -15.46
N GLN A 145 1.34 10.77 -14.72
CA GLN A 145 0.31 9.91 -15.31
C GLN A 145 -0.78 10.87 -15.79
N GLY A 146 -0.99 10.93 -17.11
CA GLY A 146 -1.67 12.04 -17.80
C GLY A 146 -3.16 12.22 -17.46
N ASN A 147 -3.73 11.38 -16.61
CA ASN A 147 -5.10 11.44 -16.15
C ASN A 147 -5.08 11.48 -14.62
N ILE A 148 -6.01 12.22 -13.99
CA ILE A 148 -6.31 11.95 -12.60
C ILE A 148 -6.72 10.48 -12.56
N ALA A 149 -5.92 9.68 -11.89
CA ALA A 149 -6.27 8.31 -11.62
C ALA A 149 -7.57 8.32 -10.81
N ASN A 150 -8.71 7.96 -11.42
CA ASN A 150 -9.81 7.44 -10.63
C ASN A 150 -9.24 6.23 -9.87
N PRO A 151 -9.18 6.25 -8.53
CA PRO A 151 -8.50 5.21 -7.76
C PRO A 151 -9.10 3.82 -8.03
N ALA A 152 -10.42 3.75 -8.22
CA ALA A 152 -11.09 2.51 -8.62
C ALA A 152 -10.65 2.05 -10.02
N ALA A 153 -10.46 2.98 -10.96
CA ALA A 153 -9.95 2.65 -12.29
C ALA A 153 -8.50 2.14 -12.24
N GLU A 154 -7.63 2.73 -11.42
CA GLU A 154 -6.26 2.25 -11.24
C GLU A 154 -6.22 0.87 -10.58
N GLN A 155 -7.05 0.63 -9.57
CA GLN A 155 -7.18 -0.69 -8.94
C GLN A 155 -7.66 -1.72 -9.97
N ARG A 156 -8.68 -1.40 -10.77
CA ARG A 156 -9.15 -2.26 -11.86
C ARG A 156 -8.03 -2.57 -12.86
N VAL A 157 -7.28 -1.56 -13.31
CA VAL A 157 -6.14 -1.76 -14.22
C VAL A 157 -5.07 -2.64 -13.57
N GLN A 158 -4.80 -2.47 -12.28
CA GLN A 158 -3.85 -3.29 -11.55
C GLN A 158 -4.28 -4.77 -11.53
N LEU A 159 -5.53 -5.04 -11.19
CA LEU A 159 -6.10 -6.40 -11.20
C LEU A 159 -6.07 -7.03 -12.59
N TRP A 160 -6.45 -6.28 -13.63
CA TRP A 160 -6.37 -6.75 -15.01
C TRP A 160 -4.93 -7.04 -15.43
N MET A 161 -3.99 -6.16 -15.11
CA MET A 161 -2.56 -6.38 -15.41
C MET A 161 -2.01 -7.63 -14.72
N GLU A 162 -2.35 -7.85 -13.45
CA GLU A 162 -1.92 -9.03 -12.70
C GLU A 162 -2.46 -10.32 -13.31
N ALA A 163 -3.76 -10.38 -13.61
CA ALA A 163 -4.39 -11.55 -14.21
C ALA A 163 -3.88 -11.82 -15.64
N LEU A 164 -3.71 -10.77 -16.45
CA LEU A 164 -3.16 -10.88 -17.81
C LEU A 164 -1.71 -11.38 -17.80
N LEU A 165 -0.87 -10.89 -16.88
CA LEU A 165 0.52 -11.34 -16.76
C LEU A 165 0.62 -12.76 -16.18
N ALA A 166 -0.32 -13.17 -15.33
CA ALA A 166 -0.43 -14.54 -14.84
C ALA A 166 -0.93 -15.54 -15.91
N GLY A 167 -1.42 -15.04 -17.05
CA GLY A 167 -1.93 -15.87 -18.14
C GLY A 167 -3.34 -16.42 -17.90
N ASP A 168 -4.14 -15.75 -17.07
CA ASP A 168 -5.52 -16.15 -16.81
C ASP A 168 -6.39 -15.97 -18.08
N ALA A 169 -6.90 -17.08 -18.61
CA ALA A 169 -7.73 -17.12 -19.81
C ALA A 169 -9.07 -16.39 -19.63
N ALA A 170 -9.65 -16.41 -18.41
CA ALA A 170 -10.91 -15.73 -18.13
C ALA A 170 -10.71 -14.21 -18.16
N ALA A 171 -9.65 -13.72 -17.51
CA ALA A 171 -9.29 -12.30 -17.52
C ALA A 171 -8.95 -11.78 -18.93
N VAL A 172 -8.22 -12.57 -19.72
CA VAL A 172 -7.97 -12.24 -21.14
C VAL A 172 -9.29 -12.09 -21.88
N THR A 173 -10.21 -13.03 -21.75
CA THR A 173 -11.50 -12.99 -22.45
C THR A 173 -12.32 -11.75 -22.05
N GLN A 174 -12.40 -11.46 -20.75
CA GLN A 174 -13.13 -10.31 -20.23
C GLN A 174 -12.56 -8.98 -20.73
N VAL A 175 -11.24 -8.78 -20.57
CA VAL A 175 -10.58 -7.52 -20.97
C VAL A 175 -10.68 -7.31 -22.48
N PHE A 176 -10.57 -8.38 -23.26
CA PHE A 176 -10.69 -8.31 -24.72
C PHE A 176 -12.12 -8.02 -25.18
N ALA A 177 -13.13 -8.55 -24.49
CA ALA A 177 -14.53 -8.22 -24.76
C ALA A 177 -14.80 -6.73 -24.52
N VAL A 178 -14.33 -6.19 -23.38
CA VAL A 178 -14.44 -4.75 -23.07
C VAL A 178 -13.65 -3.90 -24.07
N ALA A 179 -12.46 -4.31 -24.46
CA ALA A 179 -11.68 -3.60 -25.47
C ALA A 179 -12.37 -3.60 -26.85
N GLN A 180 -13.04 -4.69 -27.20
CA GLN A 180 -13.77 -4.85 -28.46
C GLN A 180 -15.01 -3.97 -28.52
N SER A 181 -15.82 -3.94 -27.45
CA SER A 181 -17.00 -3.07 -27.39
C SER A 181 -16.64 -1.59 -27.51
N ASN A 182 -15.42 -1.23 -27.08
CA ASN A 182 -14.87 0.12 -27.15
C ASN A 182 -14.02 0.41 -28.41
N GLY A 183 -14.06 -0.47 -29.42
CA GLY A 183 -13.40 -0.26 -30.70
C GLY A 183 -11.86 -0.17 -30.66
N LYS A 184 -11.22 -0.78 -29.65
CA LYS A 184 -9.75 -0.81 -29.54
C LYS A 184 -9.15 -1.89 -30.43
N ASP A 185 -7.90 -1.68 -30.86
CA ASP A 185 -7.16 -2.66 -31.65
C ASP A 185 -6.72 -3.86 -30.79
N LEU A 186 -7.47 -4.97 -30.93
CA LEU A 186 -7.21 -6.23 -30.25
C LEU A 186 -5.86 -6.85 -30.64
N GLN A 187 -5.40 -6.64 -31.87
CA GLN A 187 -4.14 -7.22 -32.35
C GLN A 187 -2.95 -6.52 -31.70
N GLN A 188 -3.01 -5.19 -31.59
CA GLN A 188 -2.02 -4.42 -30.83
C GLN A 188 -1.95 -4.89 -29.38
N MET A 189 -3.10 -5.08 -28.72
CA MET A 189 -3.16 -5.56 -27.33
C MET A 189 -2.57 -6.96 -27.16
N ARG A 190 -2.86 -7.91 -28.06
CA ARG A 190 -2.25 -9.27 -28.04
C ARG A 190 -0.75 -9.22 -28.18
N GLN A 191 -0.26 -8.36 -29.07
CA GLN A 191 1.17 -8.22 -29.31
C GLN A 191 1.89 -7.66 -28.08
N LEU A 192 1.31 -6.63 -27.44
CA LEU A 192 1.83 -6.07 -26.19
C LEU A 192 1.80 -7.09 -25.05
N LEU A 193 0.73 -7.88 -24.94
CA LEU A 193 0.61 -8.92 -23.91
C LEU A 193 1.70 -9.98 -24.06
N ARG A 194 1.91 -10.50 -25.28
CA ARG A 194 3.00 -11.46 -25.55
C ARG A 194 4.37 -10.89 -25.19
N GLN A 195 4.63 -9.64 -25.58
CA GLN A 195 5.89 -8.96 -25.24
C GLN A 195 6.07 -8.75 -23.73
N ALA A 196 4.97 -8.52 -23.00
CA ALA A 196 4.98 -8.30 -21.56
C ALA A 196 5.18 -9.59 -20.74
N GLN A 197 4.75 -10.75 -21.28
CA GLN A 197 4.91 -12.09 -20.71
C GLN A 197 6.27 -12.74 -21.06
N GLN A 198 6.96 -12.23 -22.08
CA GLN A 198 8.17 -12.88 -22.59
C GLN A 198 9.32 -12.83 -21.56
N PRO A 199 9.89 -13.98 -21.15
CA PRO A 199 10.99 -14.01 -20.19
C PRO A 199 12.26 -13.39 -20.80
N PRO A 200 13.17 -12.83 -19.98
CA PRO A 200 14.34 -12.11 -20.47
C PRO A 200 15.24 -12.95 -21.39
N ALA A 201 15.34 -14.26 -21.16
CA ALA A 201 16.14 -15.18 -21.98
C ALA A 201 15.59 -15.36 -23.41
N ALA A 202 14.26 -15.37 -23.60
CA ALA A 202 13.64 -15.58 -24.90
C ALA A 202 13.75 -14.35 -25.82
N GLN A 203 14.08 -13.17 -25.28
CA GLN A 203 14.20 -11.94 -26.06
C GLN A 203 15.59 -11.77 -26.66
N ALA A 204 16.65 -12.18 -25.93
CA ALA A 204 18.01 -12.18 -26.44
C ALA A 204 18.17 -13.08 -27.68
N ALA A 205 17.51 -14.25 -27.67
CA ALA A 205 17.51 -15.18 -28.81
C ALA A 205 16.77 -14.63 -30.05
N ALA A 206 15.75 -13.78 -29.88
CA ALA A 206 14.99 -13.20 -30.98
C ALA A 206 15.64 -11.95 -31.61
N SER A 207 16.63 -11.36 -30.92
CA SER A 207 17.43 -10.22 -31.42
C SER A 207 18.79 -10.63 -32.00
N ALA A 208 19.14 -11.92 -31.96
CA ALA A 208 20.31 -12.45 -32.64
C ALA A 208 20.00 -12.58 -34.15
N PRO A 209 20.83 -12.01 -35.05
CA PRO A 209 20.60 -12.11 -36.49
C PRO A 209 20.81 -13.57 -36.95
N PRO A 210 19.91 -14.14 -37.78
CA PRO A 210 20.13 -15.45 -38.38
C PRO A 210 21.11 -15.28 -39.55
N GLY A 211 22.37 -15.62 -39.36
CA GLY A 211 23.34 -15.54 -40.45
C GLY A 211 24.80 -15.58 -40.03
N SER A 212 25.24 -16.68 -39.44
CA SER A 212 26.63 -17.17 -39.55
C SER A 212 26.70 -18.59 -39.00
N GLU A 213 26.02 -19.52 -39.66
CA GLU A 213 26.42 -20.92 -39.61
C GLU A 213 27.44 -21.12 -40.73
N GLU A 214 28.72 -21.30 -40.38
CA GLU A 214 29.46 -22.53 -40.70
C GLU A 214 30.94 -22.47 -40.27
N SER A 215 31.37 -23.62 -39.76
CA SER A 215 32.76 -24.12 -39.67
C SER A 215 33.71 -23.50 -38.65
N SER A 216 33.97 -24.22 -37.55
CA SER A 216 35.06 -25.21 -37.56
C SER A 216 35.23 -25.89 -36.19
N SER A 217 35.32 -27.22 -36.25
CA SER A 217 35.92 -28.17 -35.32
C SER A 217 37.10 -27.66 -34.49
N SER A 218 37.11 -27.94 -33.17
CA SER A 218 38.04 -28.92 -32.54
C SER A 218 37.97 -28.92 -31.02
N ASP A 219 38.09 -30.12 -30.44
CA ASP A 219 38.21 -30.51 -29.03
C ASP A 219 39.09 -29.63 -28.13
N VAL A 220 38.69 -29.52 -26.84
CA VAL A 220 39.59 -29.66 -25.67
C VAL A 220 38.78 -30.16 -24.46
N GLU A 221 39.15 -31.35 -23.95
CA GLU A 221 38.83 -31.83 -22.59
C GLU A 221 39.45 -30.91 -21.51
N GLY A 222 38.74 -30.65 -20.42
CA GLY A 222 39.35 -29.97 -19.28
C GLY A 222 38.46 -29.81 -18.06
N ALA A 223 38.75 -30.63 -17.05
CA ALA A 223 38.25 -30.64 -15.69
C ALA A 223 38.09 -29.27 -15.00
N GLY A 224 37.18 -29.22 -14.01
CA GLY A 224 37.44 -28.42 -12.80
C GLY A 224 36.26 -27.65 -12.20
N ALA A 225 35.75 -28.21 -11.11
CA ALA A 225 35.42 -27.53 -9.86
C ALA A 225 34.34 -26.43 -9.79
N ALA A 226 33.40 -26.71 -8.87
CA ALA A 226 32.88 -25.81 -7.85
C ALA A 226 32.10 -24.56 -8.28
N ALA A 227 30.79 -24.59 -8.05
CA ALA A 227 30.13 -23.64 -7.15
C ALA A 227 28.67 -24.07 -6.92
N GLY A 228 28.42 -24.69 -5.77
CA GLY A 228 27.08 -24.72 -5.17
C GLY A 228 26.72 -23.31 -4.72
N GLY A 229 26.26 -22.47 -5.65
CA GLY A 229 25.66 -21.18 -5.37
C GLY A 229 24.19 -21.38 -5.05
N ALA A 230 23.84 -21.31 -3.77
CA ALA A 230 22.47 -21.27 -3.29
C ALA A 230 21.71 -20.14 -4.02
N ILE A 231 20.84 -20.56 -4.95
CA ILE A 231 19.87 -19.75 -5.65
C ILE A 231 18.88 -19.17 -4.62
N THR A 232 19.18 -17.98 -4.13
CA THR A 232 18.12 -17.13 -3.58
C THR A 232 17.18 -16.81 -4.73
N GLY A 233 15.95 -17.31 -4.65
CA GLY A 233 14.91 -17.15 -5.66
C GLY A 233 14.49 -15.69 -5.82
N SER A 234 15.32 -14.90 -6.50
CA SER A 234 14.96 -13.59 -7.01
C SER A 234 14.35 -13.80 -8.38
N ALA A 235 13.02 -13.59 -8.49
CA ALA A 235 12.32 -13.71 -9.76
C ALA A 235 13.06 -12.94 -10.86
N PRO A 236 13.24 -13.52 -12.06
CA PRO A 236 14.01 -12.88 -13.12
C PRO A 236 13.41 -11.51 -13.45
N ARG A 237 14.23 -10.46 -13.34
CA ARG A 237 13.80 -9.09 -13.66
C ARG A 237 13.34 -9.05 -15.12
N PRO A 238 12.20 -8.39 -15.43
CA PRO A 238 11.72 -8.28 -16.80
C PRO A 238 12.74 -7.53 -17.65
N SER A 239 12.85 -7.90 -18.93
CA SER A 239 13.67 -7.15 -19.87
C SER A 239 13.14 -5.71 -20.06
N ALA A 240 13.98 -4.81 -20.59
CA ALA A 240 13.57 -3.44 -20.89
C ALA A 240 12.37 -3.38 -21.87
N LYS A 241 12.30 -4.29 -22.83
CA LYS A 241 11.19 -4.38 -23.79
C LYS A 241 9.90 -4.87 -23.11
N ALA A 242 9.98 -5.86 -22.22
CA ALA A 242 8.83 -6.31 -21.45
C ALA A 242 8.32 -5.20 -20.50
N ALA A 243 9.21 -4.43 -19.87
CA ALA A 243 8.84 -3.30 -19.04
C ALA A 243 8.14 -2.19 -19.85
N SER A 244 8.64 -1.88 -21.05
CA SER A 244 8.01 -0.93 -21.97
C SER A 244 6.63 -1.40 -22.44
N ALA A 245 6.51 -2.68 -22.82
CA ALA A 245 5.24 -3.27 -23.24
C ALA A 245 4.18 -3.23 -22.11
N ARG A 246 4.57 -3.51 -20.86
CA ARG A 246 3.70 -3.38 -19.69
C ARG A 246 3.20 -1.94 -19.50
N LYS A 247 4.08 -0.96 -19.69
CA LYS A 247 3.72 0.47 -19.59
C LYS A 247 2.73 0.88 -20.68
N GLN A 248 2.95 0.42 -21.93
CA GLN A 248 2.04 0.68 -23.04
C GLN A 248 0.69 -0.01 -22.85
N LEU A 249 0.68 -1.27 -22.38
CA LEU A 249 -0.54 -1.99 -22.07
C LEU A 249 -1.35 -1.28 -20.98
N ARG A 250 -0.72 -0.86 -19.87
CA ARG A 250 -1.37 -0.08 -18.82
C ARG A 250 -2.05 1.17 -19.35
N LYS A 251 -1.36 1.91 -20.24
CA LYS A 251 -1.89 3.13 -20.87
C LYS A 251 -3.14 2.86 -21.71
N LEU A 252 -3.22 1.71 -22.37
CA LEU A 252 -4.41 1.32 -23.15
C LEU A 252 -5.57 0.86 -22.28
N LEU A 253 -5.28 0.19 -21.15
CA LEU A 253 -6.30 -0.32 -20.23
C LEU A 253 -6.95 0.79 -19.39
N GLN A 254 -6.23 1.88 -19.13
CA GLN A 254 -6.71 2.96 -18.28
C GLN A 254 -8.05 3.60 -18.71
N PRO A 255 -8.25 4.04 -19.96
CA PRO A 255 -9.55 4.56 -20.40
C PRO A 255 -10.65 3.48 -20.37
N LEU A 256 -10.31 2.22 -20.66
CA LEU A 256 -11.28 1.11 -20.63
C LEU A 256 -11.76 0.84 -19.21
N ALA A 257 -10.86 0.93 -18.22
CA ALA A 257 -11.20 0.77 -16.82
C ALA A 257 -12.12 1.90 -16.32
N GLN A 258 -11.87 3.15 -16.73
CA GLN A 258 -12.73 4.28 -16.41
C GLN A 258 -14.15 4.08 -16.96
N GLN A 259 -14.28 3.77 -18.25
CA GLN A 259 -15.57 3.55 -18.91
C GLN A 259 -16.33 2.37 -18.30
N SER A 260 -15.64 1.26 -18.01
CA SER A 260 -16.27 0.10 -17.38
C SER A 260 -16.84 0.39 -15.99
N LEU A 261 -16.36 1.42 -15.29
CA LEU A 261 -16.89 1.83 -13.99
C LEU A 261 -18.08 2.77 -14.17
N GLU A 262 -18.05 3.63 -15.18
CA GLU A 262 -19.18 4.47 -15.57
C GLU A 262 -20.38 3.63 -16.02
N ASP A 263 -20.15 2.57 -16.81
CA ASP A 263 -21.20 1.63 -17.24
C ASP A 263 -21.87 0.93 -16.05
N VAL A 264 -21.07 0.51 -15.06
CA VAL A 264 -21.59 -0.13 -13.83
C VAL A 264 -22.40 0.86 -13.00
N ALA A 265 -21.95 2.11 -12.90
CA ALA A 265 -22.69 3.16 -12.18
C ALA A 265 -24.01 3.53 -12.89
N ALA A 266 -24.06 3.43 -14.22
CA ALA A 266 -25.26 3.69 -15.01
C ALA A 266 -26.32 2.58 -14.88
N ASP A 267 -25.92 1.32 -14.71
CA ASP A 267 -26.84 0.19 -14.52
C ASP A 267 -27.48 0.16 -13.10
N ASP A 268 -26.83 0.78 -12.10
CA ASP A 268 -27.32 0.85 -10.72
C ASP A 268 -28.28 2.05 -10.45
N SER A 269 -28.50 2.93 -11.43
CA SER A 269 -29.36 4.14 -11.33
C SER A 269 -30.74 3.96 -11.97
#